data_AF-A0A4C1Y9Y8-F1
#
_entry.id   AF-A0A4C1Y9Y8-F1
#
_cell.length_a   1.000
_cell.length_b   1.000
_cell.length_c   1.000
_cell.angle_alpha   90.00
_cell.angle_beta   90.00
_cell.angle_gamma   90.00
#
_symmetry.space_group_name_H-M   'P 1'
#
loop_
_entity.id
_entity.type
_entity.pdbx_description
1 polymer ?
#
loop_
_entity_poly.entity_id
_entity_poly.type
_entity_poly.pdbx_seq_one_letter_code
_entity_poly.pdbx_strand_id
1 'polypeptide(L)'
;MNDFQGLMMEPEVKTQEVHNEITYPSRVWSFRNRLEMYFDRERFSGSDDTAGSLTCAGGETAEMPGMYGAGQYDIAGFALGVVERSHILPKINDITVGDIIIGLPSNGVHSNGFSLIHKLMNKTGLTFDDKAPFSVDGLTLGEELIKPTRIYVRCVLPALQRGKVKAVAHVTGGGLLENIPRVIPASVRARLNAHWWNVHPVFAWIADAGSVQDDEMLRTFNCGIGMVMIISPEDQAEVMNTTRSFGAMVIGTIQARPSGGVQVVVDNFSSALDFTRRMPLLPKKKVAVLVSGNGSNLQTLIDTTRDPAHCMCCDISLIVSNKADAFAVQRAKDANIPVLVLSHKEYKSREEFDRAITSALEAHQIDIVCLAGYMRMLSTEFVQRWRGRLLNIHPSLLPRHPGLRAQQQCLDAGDKESGCTVHFVDEGMDTGAIVLQERVPVLRDDTVDSLTARIHQAEHRAFPRALRLLASGRVRLANNGTVVSYH
;
A
#
# COMPACT_ATOMS: atom_id res chain seq x y z
N MET A 1 39.98 35.98 62.13
CA MET A 1 39.93 36.91 60.99
C MET A 1 39.74 36.03 59.77
N ASN A 2 38.51 35.55 59.53
CA ASN A 2 37.43 36.24 58.78
C ASN A 2 37.84 36.39 57.32
N ASP A 3 37.06 36.06 56.30
CA ASP A 3 35.74 35.45 56.12
C ASP A 3 35.74 35.08 54.62
N PHE A 4 35.06 34.01 54.22
CA PHE A 4 34.25 33.91 52.99
C PHE A 4 33.85 32.44 52.79
N GLN A 5 32.80 32.05 53.50
CA GLN A 5 31.90 30.96 53.10
C GLN A 5 31.08 31.42 51.89
N GLY A 6 30.93 30.55 50.88
CA GLY A 6 30.10 30.83 49.70
C GLY A 6 29.97 29.63 48.76
N LEU A 7 29.08 28.70 49.12
CA LEU A 7 28.28 27.81 48.26
C LEU A 7 28.98 27.11 47.06
N MET A 8 29.48 25.90 47.31
CA MET A 8 29.50 24.80 46.33
C MET A 8 28.63 23.68 46.92
N MET A 9 27.35 23.64 46.54
CA MET A 9 26.55 22.41 46.69
C MET A 9 26.74 21.58 45.42
N GLU A 10 27.34 20.41 45.57
CA GLU A 10 27.22 19.35 44.57
C GLU A 10 25.73 18.96 44.45
N PRO A 11 25.15 18.82 43.24
CA PRO A 11 23.86 18.19 43.11
C PRO A 11 24.03 16.69 43.35
N GLU A 12 23.47 16.19 44.46
CA GLU A 12 23.22 14.75 44.65
C GLU A 12 22.31 14.26 43.52
N VAL A 13 22.90 13.64 42.49
CA VAL A 13 22.15 12.86 41.50
C VAL A 13 21.72 11.57 42.18
N LYS A 14 20.45 11.51 42.61
CA LYS A 14 19.83 10.24 42.98
C LYS A 14 19.39 9.51 41.73
N THR A 15 20.26 8.68 41.18
CA THR A 15 19.88 7.62 40.23
C THR A 15 19.07 6.56 40.99
N GLN A 16 17.75 6.59 40.82
CA GLN A 16 16.90 5.46 41.22
C GLN A 16 16.82 4.48 40.05
N GLU A 17 17.70 3.47 40.05
CA GLU A 17 17.47 2.26 39.27
C GLU A 17 16.29 1.51 39.88
N VAL A 18 15.14 1.59 39.22
CA VAL A 18 13.98 0.77 39.58
C VAL A 18 13.94 -0.44 38.64
N HIS A 19 14.58 -1.52 39.06
CA HIS A 19 14.30 -2.86 38.54
C HIS A 19 12.96 -3.34 39.10
N ASN A 20 11.86 -3.13 38.36
CA ASN A 20 10.62 -3.85 38.58
C ASN A 20 10.15 -4.44 37.25
N GLU A 21 10.09 -5.78 37.18
CA GLU A 21 9.31 -6.49 36.18
C GLU A 21 7.84 -6.15 36.39
N ILE A 22 7.31 -5.24 35.57
CA ILE A 22 5.88 -4.92 35.54
C ILE A 22 5.31 -5.53 34.26
N THR A 23 4.45 -6.53 34.44
CA THR A 23 3.60 -7.08 33.38
C THR A 23 2.43 -6.13 33.15
N TYR A 24 2.29 -5.59 31.93
CA TYR A 24 1.20 -4.66 31.58
C TYR A 24 0.13 -5.36 30.71
N PRO A 25 -1.18 -5.17 31.00
CA PRO A 25 -2.27 -5.66 30.18
C PRO A 25 -2.44 -4.86 28.87
N SER A 26 -2.98 -5.53 27.84
CA SER A 26 -2.92 -5.16 26.42
C SER A 26 -3.88 -4.06 25.93
N ARG A 27 -4.46 -3.21 26.81
CA ARG A 27 -5.21 -1.97 26.47
C ARG A 27 -5.91 -1.41 27.71
N VAL A 28 -5.47 -0.26 28.22
CA VAL A 28 -6.29 0.65 29.04
C VAL A 28 -5.76 2.08 28.88
N TRP A 29 -6.59 3.04 28.44
CA TRP A 29 -6.30 4.47 28.52
C TRP A 29 -6.73 4.98 29.90
N SER A 30 -5.80 5.52 30.69
CA SER A 30 -6.12 6.23 31.93
C SER A 30 -5.14 7.38 32.17
N PHE A 31 -5.53 8.59 31.77
CA PHE A 31 -4.84 9.82 32.14
C PHE A 31 -5.27 10.27 33.54
N ARG A 32 -4.49 9.90 34.55
CA ARG A 32 -4.48 10.58 35.85
C ARG A 32 -3.05 10.97 36.21
N ASN A 33 -2.71 12.23 35.91
CA ASN A 33 -1.62 13.01 36.50
C ASN A 33 -0.18 12.46 36.41
N ARG A 34 0.13 11.55 35.48
CA ARG A 34 1.50 11.26 35.03
C ARG A 34 1.53 11.08 33.52
N LEU A 35 2.57 11.61 32.88
CA LEU A 35 2.90 11.34 31.48
C LEU A 35 3.44 9.90 31.40
N GLU A 36 2.56 8.93 31.10
CA GLU A 36 3.00 7.59 30.70
C GLU A 36 3.13 7.56 29.17
N MET A 37 4.34 7.78 28.67
CA MET A 37 4.65 7.53 27.25
C MET A 37 4.81 6.02 27.03
N TYR A 38 3.83 5.41 26.36
CA TYR A 38 3.93 4.02 25.93
C TYR A 38 4.77 3.92 24.66
N PHE A 39 5.94 3.28 24.77
CA PHE A 39 6.70 2.76 23.63
C PHE A 39 6.25 1.33 23.38
N ASP A 40 5.54 1.09 22.28
CA ASP A 40 5.16 -0.26 21.85
C ASP A 40 6.41 -1.04 21.43
N ARG A 41 7.05 -1.72 22.40
CA ARG A 41 8.22 -2.56 22.15
C ARG A 41 7.94 -3.63 21.09
N GLU A 42 6.73 -4.19 20.99
CA GLU A 42 6.41 -5.25 20.02
C GLU A 42 6.43 -4.75 18.56
N ARG A 43 6.09 -3.49 18.30
CA ARG A 43 6.28 -2.88 16.98
C ARG A 43 7.75 -2.72 16.58
N PHE A 44 8.66 -2.63 17.55
CA PHE A 44 10.10 -2.44 17.32
C PHE A 44 10.91 -3.75 17.43
N SER A 45 10.51 -4.69 18.30
CA SER A 45 11.11 -6.02 18.48
C SER A 45 10.38 -7.06 17.63
N GLY A 46 10.80 -7.22 16.38
CA GLY A 46 10.41 -8.39 15.59
C GLY A 46 11.15 -9.62 16.11
N SER A 47 10.47 -10.76 16.19
CA SER A 47 11.00 -12.07 16.61
C SER A 47 12.00 -12.70 15.63
N ASP A 48 12.42 -11.99 14.58
CA ASP A 48 13.41 -12.45 13.60
C ASP A 48 14.65 -11.53 13.66
N ASP A 49 15.74 -12.11 14.15
CA ASP A 49 17.01 -11.48 14.52
C ASP A 49 17.86 -11.00 13.32
N THR A 50 17.25 -10.66 12.18
CA THR A 50 18.00 -10.42 10.91
C THR A 50 17.68 -9.12 10.16
N ALA A 51 16.83 -8.22 10.68
CA ALA A 51 16.61 -6.92 10.03
C ALA A 51 16.39 -5.77 11.02
N GLY A 52 17.49 -5.15 11.46
CA GLY A 52 17.53 -3.80 12.06
C GLY A 52 16.57 -3.58 13.24
N SER A 53 16.92 -4.10 14.41
CA SER A 53 16.21 -3.79 15.65
C SER A 53 16.39 -2.30 15.99
N LEU A 54 15.27 -1.58 16.10
CA LEU A 54 15.25 -0.26 16.71
C LEU A 54 15.26 -0.46 18.22
N THR A 55 16.38 -0.12 18.85
CA THR A 55 16.54 -0.23 20.30
C THR A 55 16.35 1.14 20.95
N CYS A 56 15.43 1.24 21.90
CA CYS A 56 15.32 2.42 22.76
C CYS A 56 16.36 2.31 23.89
N ALA A 57 17.38 3.18 23.85
CA ALA A 57 18.49 3.15 24.80
C ALA A 57 18.20 3.94 26.10
N GLY A 58 17.20 4.80 26.10
CA GLY A 58 16.83 5.64 27.25
C GLY A 58 15.90 6.78 26.84
N GLY A 59 15.46 7.55 27.84
CA GLY A 59 14.63 8.73 27.67
C GLY A 59 14.61 9.55 28.97
N GLU A 60 14.25 10.83 28.86
CA GLU A 60 14.14 11.76 29.99
C GLU A 60 12.73 12.37 29.99
N THR A 61 12.18 12.69 31.17
CA THR A 61 10.92 13.41 31.30
C THR A 61 11.11 14.61 32.21
N ALA A 62 10.85 15.81 31.68
CA ALA A 62 10.95 17.06 32.43
C ALA A 62 9.58 17.73 32.55
N GLU A 63 9.12 17.97 33.78
CA GLU A 63 7.89 18.71 34.05
C GLU A 63 8.20 20.20 34.23
N MET A 64 7.67 21.04 33.33
CA MET A 64 7.92 22.50 33.34
C MET A 64 6.60 23.29 33.31
N PRO A 65 5.86 23.41 34.43
CA PRO A 65 4.55 24.07 34.50
C PRO A 65 4.57 25.56 34.13
N GLY A 66 5.72 26.22 34.25
CA GLY A 66 5.91 27.62 33.84
C GLY A 66 6.16 27.80 32.34
N MET A 67 6.43 26.72 31.59
CA MET A 67 6.74 26.75 30.16
C MET A 67 5.61 26.19 29.29
N TYR A 68 4.91 25.14 29.75
CA TYR A 68 3.81 24.51 29.01
C TYR A 68 2.47 24.75 29.71
N GLY A 69 1.43 25.03 28.91
CA GLY A 69 0.06 25.12 29.43
C GLY A 69 -0.48 23.78 29.93
N ALA A 70 -1.59 23.81 30.68
CA ALA A 70 -2.22 22.59 31.19
C ALA A 70 -2.57 21.62 30.04
N GLY A 71 -2.11 20.37 30.14
CA GLY A 71 -2.33 19.32 29.14
C GLY A 71 -1.45 19.41 27.90
N GLN A 72 -0.51 20.37 27.82
CA GLN A 72 0.47 20.47 26.74
C GLN A 72 1.80 19.83 27.15
N TYR A 73 2.43 19.18 26.18
CA TYR A 73 3.77 18.61 26.32
C TYR A 73 4.48 18.64 24.97
N ASP A 74 5.80 18.51 25.00
CA ASP A 74 6.63 18.42 23.81
C ASP A 74 7.50 17.16 23.89
N ILE A 75 7.82 16.59 22.73
CA ILE A 75 8.61 15.36 22.63
C ILE A 75 9.76 15.60 21.66
N ALA A 76 10.98 15.49 22.17
CA ALA A 76 12.20 15.44 21.37
C ALA A 76 12.70 13.99 21.27
N GLY A 77 12.78 13.46 20.05
CA GLY A 77 13.34 12.14 19.77
C GLY A 77 14.74 12.24 19.17
N PHE A 78 15.66 11.40 19.65
CA PHE A 78 17.03 11.31 19.14
C PHE A 78 17.30 9.89 18.64
N ALA A 79 17.91 9.77 17.46
CA ALA A 79 18.28 8.49 16.87
C ALA A 79 19.75 8.50 16.44
N LEU A 80 20.46 7.41 16.72
CA LEU A 80 21.83 7.18 16.27
C LEU A 80 21.83 5.98 15.29
N GLY A 81 22.43 6.18 14.12
CA GLY A 81 22.63 5.14 13.12
C GLY A 81 24.11 5.01 12.76
N VAL A 82 24.51 3.80 12.35
CA VAL A 82 25.89 3.51 11.90
C VAL A 82 25.83 3.07 10.44
N VAL A 83 26.75 3.60 9.64
CA VAL A 83 26.86 3.28 8.21
C VAL A 83 28.33 3.20 7.81
N GLU A 84 28.67 2.25 6.94
CA GLU A 84 29.99 2.22 6.33
C GLU A 84 30.17 3.40 5.36
N ARG A 85 31.37 3.98 5.32
CA ARG A 85 31.67 5.16 4.49
C ARG A 85 31.34 4.97 3.00
N SER A 86 31.56 3.77 2.47
CA SER A 86 31.24 3.39 1.08
C SER A 86 29.74 3.30 0.79
N HIS A 87 28.91 3.15 1.82
CA HIS A 87 27.46 2.97 1.72
C HIS A 87 26.68 4.25 2.04
N ILE A 88 27.36 5.39 2.23
CA ILE A 88 26.72 6.69 2.46
C ILE A 88 25.91 7.12 1.22
N LEU A 89 24.66 7.52 1.46
CA LEU A 89 23.75 8.09 0.46
C LEU A 89 23.59 9.60 0.70
N PRO A 90 23.20 10.38 -0.32
CA PRO A 90 22.96 9.98 -1.72
C PRO A 90 24.24 9.81 -2.54
N LYS A 91 24.25 8.84 -3.46
CA LYS A 91 25.26 8.69 -4.51
C LYS A 91 24.94 9.64 -5.67
N ILE A 92 25.05 10.95 -5.42
CA ILE A 92 24.60 12.01 -6.35
C ILE A 92 25.15 11.82 -7.76
N ASN A 93 26.44 11.46 -7.89
CA ASN A 93 27.10 11.31 -9.18
C ASN A 93 26.62 10.09 -9.99
N ASP A 94 25.98 9.12 -9.33
CA ASP A 94 25.49 7.89 -9.98
C ASP A 94 24.05 8.07 -10.51
N ILE A 95 23.37 9.15 -10.14
CA ILE A 95 21.98 9.43 -10.55
C ILE A 95 21.98 9.98 -11.97
N THR A 96 21.32 9.26 -12.88
CA THR A 96 21.29 9.59 -14.30
C THR A 96 19.87 9.62 -14.86
N VAL A 97 19.71 10.21 -16.05
CA VAL A 97 18.45 10.20 -16.78
C VAL A 97 18.05 8.77 -17.11
N GLY A 98 16.80 8.41 -16.79
CA GLY A 98 16.28 7.05 -16.94
C GLY A 98 16.20 6.27 -15.63
N ASP A 99 16.86 6.73 -14.56
CA ASP A 99 16.71 6.12 -13.24
C ASP A 99 15.25 6.12 -12.78
N ILE A 100 14.89 5.08 -12.03
CA ILE A 100 13.52 4.80 -11.61
C ILE A 100 13.29 5.34 -10.21
N ILE A 101 12.13 5.94 -10.01
CA ILE A 101 11.69 6.48 -8.72
C ILE A 101 10.66 5.51 -8.13
N ILE A 102 11.02 4.90 -7.00
CA ILE A 102 10.13 4.04 -6.21
C ILE A 102 9.57 4.85 -5.05
N GLY A 103 8.24 4.84 -4.90
CA GLY A 103 7.52 5.44 -3.78
C GLY A 103 7.05 4.37 -2.79
N LEU A 104 7.16 4.68 -1.51
CA LEU A 104 6.62 3.90 -0.40
C LEU A 104 5.42 4.63 0.21
N PRO A 105 4.29 3.94 0.39
CA PRO A 105 3.06 4.58 0.82
C PRO A 105 3.16 5.13 2.24
N SER A 106 2.51 6.26 2.50
CA SER A 106 2.28 6.80 3.85
C SER A 106 1.09 6.11 4.53
N ASN A 107 0.84 6.44 5.80
CA ASN A 107 -0.36 6.00 6.53
C ASN A 107 -1.41 7.13 6.64
N GLY A 108 -1.17 8.27 5.96
CA GLY A 108 -1.88 9.52 6.17
C GLY A 108 -0.91 10.71 6.16
N VAL A 109 -1.23 11.76 6.92
CA VAL A 109 -0.44 13.00 6.99
C VAL A 109 0.92 12.85 7.69
N HIS A 110 1.14 11.72 8.36
CA HIS A 110 2.30 11.45 9.21
C HIS A 110 2.42 12.49 10.34
N SER A 111 3.54 13.20 10.43
CA SER A 111 3.83 14.17 11.50
C SER A 111 4.02 15.59 10.96
N ASN A 112 3.51 15.90 9.76
CA ASN A 112 3.71 17.20 9.09
C ASN A 112 2.37 17.80 8.63
N GLY A 113 2.31 19.13 8.52
CA GLY A 113 1.14 19.86 8.03
C GLY A 113 0.03 20.09 9.06
N PHE A 114 0.23 19.71 10.33
CA PHE A 114 -0.76 19.90 11.40
C PHE A 114 -1.12 21.36 11.65
N SER A 115 -0.20 22.31 11.45
CA SER A 115 -0.51 23.75 11.56
C SER A 115 -1.58 24.19 10.55
N LEU A 116 -1.57 23.64 9.34
CA LEU A 116 -2.59 23.92 8.33
C LEU A 116 -3.91 23.22 8.67
N ILE A 117 -3.84 21.98 9.18
CA ILE A 117 -5.01 21.21 9.63
C ILE A 117 -5.72 21.91 10.78
N HIS A 118 -5.00 22.40 11.79
CA HIS A 118 -5.60 23.16 12.90
C HIS A 118 -6.26 24.46 12.40
N LYS A 119 -5.62 25.20 11.49
CA LYS A 119 -6.23 26.39 10.87
C LYS A 119 -7.51 26.04 10.13
N LEU A 120 -7.51 24.91 9.42
CA LEU A 120 -8.68 24.41 8.69
C LEU A 120 -9.83 24.03 9.64
N MET A 121 -9.53 23.29 10.71
CA MET A 121 -10.50 22.90 11.72
C MET A 121 -11.13 24.14 12.37
N ASN A 122 -10.33 25.12 12.76
CA ASN A 122 -10.82 26.39 13.32
C ASN A 122 -11.73 27.15 12.34
N LYS A 123 -11.40 27.16 11.05
CA LYS A 123 -12.21 27.83 10.01
C LYS A 123 -13.55 27.11 9.76
N THR A 124 -13.56 25.79 9.84
CA THR A 124 -14.73 24.95 9.54
C THR A 124 -15.61 24.68 10.77
N GLY A 125 -15.12 24.99 11.98
CA GLY A 125 -15.80 24.69 13.23
C GLY A 125 -15.76 23.20 13.61
N LEU A 126 -14.93 22.40 12.93
CA LEU A 126 -14.78 20.98 13.20
C LEU A 126 -13.82 20.74 14.37
N THR A 127 -14.13 19.71 15.16
CA THR A 127 -13.36 19.22 16.30
C THR A 127 -12.78 17.84 16.01
N PHE A 128 -11.86 17.35 16.83
CA PHE A 128 -11.28 16.01 16.64
C PHE A 128 -12.28 14.88 16.87
N ASP A 129 -13.36 15.13 17.62
CA ASP A 129 -14.39 14.14 17.93
C ASP A 129 -15.45 14.02 16.82
N ASP A 130 -15.48 14.97 15.89
CA ASP A 130 -16.40 14.92 14.75
C ASP A 130 -16.03 13.78 13.81
N LYS A 131 -17.06 13.19 13.19
CA LYS A 131 -16.88 12.14 12.17
C LYS A 131 -16.08 12.69 10.99
N ALA A 132 -15.02 11.99 10.62
CA ALA A 132 -14.23 12.35 9.46
C ALA A 132 -15.05 12.09 8.19
N PRO A 133 -15.34 13.12 7.37
CA PRO A 133 -16.20 12.96 6.20
C PRO A 133 -15.57 12.09 5.11
N PHE A 134 -14.27 11.84 5.22
CA PHE A 134 -13.49 11.01 4.32
C PHE A 134 -13.16 9.62 4.90
N SER A 135 -13.60 9.31 6.12
CA SER A 135 -13.34 8.00 6.72
C SER A 135 -14.30 6.94 6.17
N VAL A 136 -13.72 5.88 5.62
CA VAL A 136 -14.49 4.74 5.08
C VAL A 136 -15.10 3.90 6.20
N ASP A 137 -14.43 3.84 7.36
CA ASP A 137 -14.86 3.05 8.52
C ASP A 137 -15.66 3.87 9.53
N GLY A 138 -15.99 5.12 9.18
CA GLY A 138 -16.73 6.03 10.05
C GLY A 138 -15.94 6.46 11.29
N LEU A 139 -14.62 6.56 11.20
CA LEU A 139 -13.75 7.08 12.26
C LEU A 139 -13.93 8.60 12.43
N THR A 140 -13.49 9.10 13.58
CA THR A 140 -13.42 10.53 13.89
C THR A 140 -12.24 11.20 13.17
N LEU A 141 -12.24 12.54 13.09
CA LEU A 141 -11.12 13.32 12.57
C LEU A 141 -9.84 13.06 13.36
N GLY A 142 -9.94 12.97 14.69
CA GLY A 142 -8.82 12.61 15.56
C GLY A 142 -8.21 11.27 15.16
N GLU A 143 -9.02 10.22 15.11
CA GLU A 143 -8.57 8.86 14.76
C GLU A 143 -7.92 8.76 13.38
N GLU A 144 -8.47 9.46 12.37
CA GLU A 144 -7.89 9.49 11.03
C GLU A 144 -6.56 10.27 10.97
N LEU A 145 -6.47 11.41 11.67
CA LEU A 145 -5.32 12.31 11.62
C LEU A 145 -4.12 11.81 12.44
N ILE A 146 -4.36 11.11 13.55
CA ILE A 146 -3.30 10.59 14.43
C ILE A 146 -2.80 9.20 14.02
N LYS A 147 -3.19 8.70 12.84
CA LYS A 147 -2.65 7.45 12.29
C LYS A 147 -1.11 7.50 12.34
N PRO A 148 -0.46 6.53 12.99
CA PRO A 148 0.95 6.62 13.30
C PRO A 148 1.79 6.68 12.04
N THR A 149 2.82 7.54 12.07
CA THR A 149 3.82 7.64 11.00
C THR A 149 4.43 6.28 10.75
N ARG A 150 4.50 5.91 9.47
CA ARG A 150 4.99 4.61 9.06
C ARG A 150 6.50 4.51 9.27
N ILE A 151 6.95 3.41 9.86
CA ILE A 151 8.38 3.12 10.06
C ILE A 151 8.90 2.33 8.85
N TYR A 152 9.87 2.88 8.14
CA TYR A 152 10.37 2.33 6.87
C TYR A 152 11.61 1.44 6.98
N VAL A 153 12.23 1.33 8.16
CA VAL A 153 13.53 0.63 8.31
C VAL A 153 13.48 -0.81 7.81
N ARG A 154 12.46 -1.59 8.18
CA ARG A 154 12.30 -2.99 7.75
C ARG A 154 12.12 -3.14 6.24
N CYS A 155 11.52 -2.14 5.62
CA CYS A 155 11.29 -2.13 4.18
C CYS A 155 12.57 -1.76 3.40
N VAL A 156 13.30 -0.75 3.89
CA VAL A 156 14.34 -0.09 3.09
C VAL A 156 15.72 -0.65 3.38
N LEU A 157 16.01 -1.02 4.62
CA LEU A 157 17.33 -1.52 5.03
C LEU A 157 17.81 -2.73 4.20
N PRO A 158 16.98 -3.75 3.90
CA PRO A 158 17.42 -4.86 3.05
C PRO A 158 17.82 -4.43 1.63
N ALA A 159 17.13 -3.43 1.06
CA ALA A 159 17.47 -2.89 -0.26
C ALA A 159 18.76 -2.05 -0.21
N LEU A 160 18.96 -1.28 0.87
CA LEU A 160 20.18 -0.49 1.08
C LEU A 160 21.42 -1.37 1.25
N GLN A 161 21.31 -2.45 2.04
CA GLN A 161 22.41 -3.37 2.31
C GLN A 161 22.92 -4.09 1.06
N ARG A 162 22.11 -4.19 0.00
CA ARG A 162 22.53 -4.74 -1.29
C ARG A 162 23.23 -3.73 -2.20
N GLY A 163 23.34 -2.47 -1.77
CA GLY A 163 24.05 -1.42 -2.50
C GLY A 163 23.35 -0.93 -3.78
N LYS A 164 22.09 -1.35 -3.99
CA LYS A 164 21.30 -1.12 -5.22
C LYS A 164 20.50 0.18 -5.24
N VAL A 165 20.55 0.94 -4.14
CA VAL A 165 19.85 2.21 -4.01
C VAL A 165 20.83 3.36 -4.17
N LYS A 166 20.51 4.33 -5.04
CA LYS A 166 21.34 5.52 -5.30
C LYS A 166 21.00 6.68 -4.36
N ALA A 167 19.75 6.80 -3.97
CA ALA A 167 19.29 7.82 -3.03
C ALA A 167 17.99 7.42 -2.34
N VAL A 168 17.77 7.98 -1.15
CA VAL A 168 16.51 7.86 -0.39
C VAL A 168 16.10 9.24 0.09
N ALA A 169 14.85 9.63 -0.13
CA ALA A 169 14.25 10.86 0.40
C ALA A 169 13.08 10.51 1.32
N HIS A 170 13.15 10.93 2.59
CA HIS A 170 12.00 10.86 3.49
C HIS A 170 11.10 12.08 3.26
N VAL A 171 9.81 11.85 2.96
CA VAL A 171 8.87 12.92 2.62
C VAL A 171 8.25 13.47 3.90
N THR A 172 8.75 14.63 4.32
CA THR A 172 8.36 15.30 5.58
C THR A 172 7.81 16.70 5.29
N GLY A 173 8.10 17.71 6.12
CA GLY A 173 7.82 19.11 5.79
C GLY A 173 8.49 19.49 4.46
N GLY A 174 7.78 20.28 3.64
CA GLY A 174 8.20 20.56 2.27
C GLY A 174 7.69 19.54 1.24
N GLY A 175 7.03 18.47 1.68
CA GLY A 175 6.34 17.50 0.82
C GLY A 175 7.25 16.87 -0.23
N LEU A 176 6.67 16.45 -1.36
CA LEU A 176 7.43 15.85 -2.46
C LEU A 176 8.32 16.88 -3.15
N LEU A 177 7.87 18.13 -3.24
CA LEU A 177 8.53 19.18 -4.02
C LEU A 177 9.84 19.69 -3.40
N GLU A 178 10.01 19.61 -2.07
CA GLU A 178 11.26 20.04 -1.43
C GLU A 178 12.17 18.90 -0.99
N ASN A 179 11.62 17.72 -0.67
CA ASN A 179 12.44 16.62 -0.14
C ASN A 179 13.19 15.85 -1.23
N ILE A 180 12.58 15.64 -2.41
CA ILE A 180 13.24 14.94 -3.54
C ILE A 180 14.46 15.73 -4.09
N PRO A 181 14.40 17.06 -4.30
CA PRO A 181 15.54 17.89 -4.70
C PRO A 181 16.80 17.73 -3.87
N ARG A 182 16.67 17.41 -2.58
CA ARG A 182 17.81 17.28 -1.65
C ARG A 182 18.71 16.09 -1.97
N VAL A 183 18.24 15.14 -2.76
CA VAL A 183 18.93 13.87 -3.03
C VAL A 183 19.19 13.61 -4.51
N ILE A 184 18.93 14.58 -5.39
CA ILE A 184 19.18 14.48 -6.83
C ILE A 184 20.11 15.61 -7.32
N PRO A 185 20.88 15.39 -8.40
CA PRO A 185 21.68 16.45 -9.03
C PRO A 185 20.84 17.62 -9.55
N ALA A 186 21.40 18.83 -9.54
CA ALA A 186 20.70 20.01 -10.03
C ALA A 186 20.39 19.99 -11.54
N SER A 187 21.09 19.15 -12.31
CA SER A 187 20.99 18.96 -13.76
C SER A 187 19.83 18.05 -14.18
N VAL A 188 19.20 17.34 -13.24
CA VAL A 188 18.08 16.43 -13.51
C VAL A 188 16.80 16.88 -12.80
N ARG A 189 15.68 16.30 -13.20
CA ARG A 189 14.39 16.47 -12.53
C ARG A 189 13.74 15.11 -12.26
N ALA A 190 12.99 15.02 -11.18
CA ALA A 190 12.06 13.92 -10.94
C ALA A 190 10.73 14.21 -11.64
N ARG A 191 10.26 13.29 -12.47
CA ARG A 191 8.92 13.35 -13.05
C ARG A 191 8.08 12.19 -12.52
N LEU A 192 7.07 12.54 -11.74
CA LEU A 192 6.15 11.62 -11.07
C LEU A 192 4.79 11.64 -11.75
N ASN A 193 4.02 10.56 -11.61
CA ASN A 193 2.63 10.52 -12.07
C ASN A 193 1.70 10.10 -10.93
N ALA A 194 0.85 11.02 -10.47
CA ALA A 194 -0.05 10.82 -9.33
C ALA A 194 -1.05 9.68 -9.52
N HIS A 195 -1.31 9.24 -10.75
CA HIS A 195 -2.16 8.07 -11.01
C HIS A 195 -1.51 6.74 -10.64
N TRP A 196 -0.20 6.73 -10.39
CA TRP A 196 0.55 5.51 -10.09
C TRP A 196 0.58 5.17 -8.61
N TRP A 197 0.12 6.07 -7.74
CA TRP A 197 -0.08 5.79 -6.31
C TRP A 197 -1.47 6.17 -5.82
N ASN A 198 -1.75 5.82 -4.57
CA ASN A 198 -3.00 6.17 -3.92
C ASN A 198 -2.83 7.47 -3.12
N VAL A 199 -3.48 8.54 -3.56
CA VAL A 199 -3.62 9.75 -2.74
C VAL A 199 -4.72 9.48 -1.72
N HIS A 200 -4.39 9.49 -0.42
CA HIS A 200 -5.37 9.17 0.62
C HIS A 200 -6.53 10.18 0.71
N PRO A 201 -7.75 9.75 1.08
CA PRO A 201 -8.94 10.60 1.21
C PRO A 201 -8.75 11.86 2.08
N VAL A 202 -7.91 11.77 3.13
CA VAL A 202 -7.58 12.92 3.99
C VAL A 202 -7.02 14.10 3.20
N PHE A 203 -6.23 13.86 2.14
CA PHE A 203 -5.65 14.94 1.34
C PHE A 203 -6.68 15.62 0.44
N ALA A 204 -7.64 14.85 -0.10
CA ALA A 204 -8.74 15.43 -0.85
C ALA A 204 -9.61 16.32 0.05
N TRP A 205 -9.91 15.85 1.26
CA TRP A 205 -10.63 16.67 2.25
C TRP A 205 -9.89 17.95 2.63
N ILE A 206 -8.57 17.88 2.91
CA ILE A 206 -7.76 19.05 3.24
C ILE A 206 -7.77 20.06 2.08
N ALA A 207 -7.58 19.58 0.85
CA ALA A 207 -7.58 20.44 -0.34
C ALA A 207 -8.91 21.16 -0.51
N ASP A 208 -10.03 20.46 -0.34
CA ASP A 208 -11.37 21.02 -0.50
C ASP A 208 -11.72 22.02 0.59
N ALA A 209 -11.65 21.56 1.83
CA ALA A 209 -12.08 22.34 2.98
C ALA A 209 -11.17 23.56 3.19
N GLY A 210 -9.88 23.44 2.82
CA GLY A 210 -8.91 24.53 2.86
C GLY A 210 -8.84 25.37 1.60
N SER A 211 -9.45 24.95 0.49
CA SER A 211 -9.23 25.52 -0.85
C SER A 211 -7.74 25.62 -1.21
N VAL A 212 -6.97 24.59 -0.85
CA VAL A 212 -5.51 24.54 -0.99
C VAL A 212 -5.16 24.15 -2.42
N GLN A 213 -4.27 24.92 -3.06
CA GLN A 213 -3.81 24.65 -4.41
C GLN A 213 -2.90 23.42 -4.47
N ASP A 214 -2.88 22.73 -5.61
CA ASP A 214 -2.10 21.52 -5.85
C ASP A 214 -0.62 21.65 -5.46
N ASP A 215 0.02 22.75 -5.86
CA ASP A 215 1.43 23.01 -5.54
C ASP A 215 1.66 23.13 -4.02
N GLU A 216 0.73 23.77 -3.30
CA GLU A 216 0.80 23.91 -1.84
C GLU A 216 0.52 22.57 -1.14
N MET A 217 -0.38 21.75 -1.69
CA MET A 217 -0.61 20.38 -1.21
C MET A 217 0.67 19.54 -1.33
N LEU A 218 1.31 19.56 -2.50
CA LEU A 218 2.54 18.81 -2.78
C LEU A 218 3.78 19.36 -2.05
N ARG A 219 3.75 20.63 -1.61
CA ARG A 219 4.78 21.30 -0.82
C ARG A 219 4.55 21.19 0.69
N THR A 220 3.34 20.90 1.13
CA THR A 220 3.03 20.78 2.57
C THR A 220 2.95 19.33 3.02
N PHE A 221 2.35 18.48 2.18
CA PHE A 221 2.00 17.11 2.55
C PHE A 221 2.71 16.07 1.68
N ASN A 222 2.77 14.86 2.22
CA ASN A 222 3.32 13.70 1.52
C ASN A 222 2.40 13.16 0.40
N CYS A 223 1.12 13.53 0.43
CA CYS A 223 0.10 13.17 -0.56
C CYS A 223 0.03 11.67 -0.91
N GLY A 224 0.32 10.80 0.07
CA GLY A 224 0.27 9.35 -0.07
C GLY A 224 1.62 8.65 -0.17
N ILE A 225 2.72 9.38 -0.36
CA ILE A 225 4.07 8.82 -0.47
C ILE A 225 4.93 9.33 0.69
N GLY A 226 5.22 8.47 1.66
CA GLY A 226 6.03 8.86 2.81
C GLY A 226 7.54 8.75 2.58
N MET A 227 8.00 7.92 1.65
CA MET A 227 9.42 7.78 1.33
C MET A 227 9.64 7.47 -0.14
N VAL A 228 10.75 7.96 -0.70
CA VAL A 228 11.14 7.78 -2.09
C VAL A 228 12.53 7.15 -2.15
N MET A 229 12.74 6.22 -3.09
CA MET A 229 14.04 5.66 -3.43
C MET A 229 14.33 5.86 -4.92
N ILE A 230 15.60 6.13 -5.25
CA ILE A 230 16.07 6.25 -6.63
C ILE A 230 17.03 5.09 -6.91
N ILE A 231 16.78 4.39 -8.00
CA ILE A 231 17.51 3.19 -8.40
C ILE A 231 17.75 3.20 -9.90
N SER A 232 18.69 2.37 -10.37
CA SER A 232 18.82 2.14 -11.81
C SER A 232 17.75 1.18 -12.33
N PRO A 233 17.45 1.20 -13.65
CA PRO A 233 16.47 0.29 -14.25
C PRO A 233 16.81 -1.20 -14.05
N GLU A 234 18.10 -1.56 -14.11
CA GLU A 234 18.58 -2.93 -13.94
C GLU A 234 18.35 -3.48 -12.52
N ASP A 235 18.35 -2.61 -11.51
CA ASP A 235 18.15 -2.99 -10.13
C ASP A 235 16.66 -3.03 -9.71
N GLN A 236 15.75 -2.62 -10.60
CA GLN A 236 14.32 -2.52 -10.32
C GLN A 236 13.73 -3.83 -9.81
N ALA A 237 14.00 -4.94 -10.49
CA ALA A 237 13.44 -6.23 -10.12
C ALA A 237 13.84 -6.64 -8.69
N GLU A 238 15.11 -6.42 -8.34
CA GLU A 238 15.68 -6.83 -7.06
C GLU A 238 15.19 -5.95 -5.89
N VAL A 239 15.20 -4.62 -6.08
CA VAL A 239 14.71 -3.67 -5.07
C VAL A 239 13.21 -3.84 -4.86
N MET A 240 12.44 -4.02 -5.93
CA MET A 240 11.01 -4.31 -5.81
C MET A 240 10.77 -5.64 -5.11
N ASN A 241 11.59 -6.67 -5.31
CA ASN A 241 11.41 -7.96 -4.63
C ASN A 241 11.45 -7.84 -3.08
N THR A 242 12.22 -6.90 -2.53
CA THR A 242 12.30 -6.69 -1.07
C THR A 242 11.30 -5.69 -0.53
N THR A 243 10.92 -4.70 -1.32
CA THR A 243 10.17 -3.54 -0.85
C THR A 243 8.68 -3.61 -1.20
N ARG A 244 8.31 -4.43 -2.18
CA ARG A 244 6.94 -4.45 -2.73
C ARG A 244 5.91 -5.09 -1.79
N SER A 245 6.31 -5.98 -0.89
CA SER A 245 5.45 -6.47 0.21
C SER A 245 5.04 -5.34 1.18
N PHE A 246 5.83 -4.28 1.25
CA PHE A 246 5.53 -3.07 2.00
C PHE A 246 4.76 -2.03 1.14
N GLY A 247 4.30 -2.39 -0.05
CA GLY A 247 3.52 -1.52 -0.93
C GLY A 247 4.38 -0.59 -1.80
N ALA A 248 5.68 -0.82 -1.93
CA ALA A 248 6.53 -0.07 -2.85
C ALA A 248 5.99 -0.13 -4.29
N MET A 249 6.03 1.01 -4.98
CA MET A 249 5.55 1.14 -6.35
C MET A 249 6.44 2.09 -7.16
N VAL A 250 6.56 1.85 -8.46
CA VAL A 250 7.20 2.81 -9.36
C VAL A 250 6.26 3.99 -9.53
N ILE A 251 6.72 5.19 -9.15
CA ILE A 251 5.92 6.43 -9.18
C ILE A 251 6.43 7.44 -10.20
N GLY A 252 7.60 7.20 -10.81
CA GLY A 252 8.19 8.12 -11.76
C GLY A 252 9.57 7.72 -12.24
N THR A 253 10.20 8.63 -12.97
CA THR A 253 11.59 8.49 -13.47
C THR A 253 12.36 9.80 -13.37
N ILE A 254 13.68 9.69 -13.34
CA ILE A 254 14.60 10.81 -13.46
C ILE A 254 14.72 11.21 -14.94
N GLN A 255 14.54 12.50 -15.21
CA GLN A 255 14.59 13.08 -16.55
C GLN A 255 15.59 14.22 -16.63
N ALA A 256 16.04 14.54 -17.85
CA ALA A 256 16.81 15.75 -18.08
C ALA A 256 16.00 16.97 -17.65
N ARG A 257 16.62 17.89 -16.91
CA ARG A 257 15.99 19.14 -16.49
C ARG A 257 16.14 20.19 -17.61
N PRO A 258 15.05 20.73 -18.16
CA PRO A 258 15.13 21.88 -19.06
C PRO A 258 15.75 23.08 -18.35
N SER A 259 16.44 23.96 -19.09
CA SER A 259 16.98 25.20 -18.51
C SER A 259 15.88 26.01 -17.83
N GLY A 260 16.09 26.39 -16.57
CA GLY A 260 15.08 27.10 -15.75
C GLY A 260 13.87 26.25 -15.29
N GLY A 261 13.79 24.97 -15.65
CA GLY A 261 12.69 24.08 -15.26
C GLY A 261 12.68 23.75 -13.77
N VAL A 262 11.54 23.32 -13.23
CA VAL A 262 11.44 22.81 -11.86
C VAL A 262 12.12 21.44 -11.72
N GLN A 263 12.59 21.11 -10.50
CA GLN A 263 13.25 19.82 -10.22
C GLN A 263 12.28 18.68 -9.92
N VAL A 264 11.02 18.96 -9.59
CA VAL A 264 9.99 17.95 -9.40
C VAL A 264 8.76 18.36 -10.17
N VAL A 265 8.24 17.44 -10.99
CA VAL A 265 6.97 17.58 -11.70
C VAL A 265 6.09 16.42 -11.26
N VAL A 266 4.86 16.71 -10.86
CA VAL A 266 3.86 15.70 -10.53
C VAL A 266 2.73 15.79 -11.54
N ASP A 267 2.76 14.91 -12.53
CA ASP A 267 1.71 14.82 -13.53
C ASP A 267 0.41 14.29 -12.91
N ASN A 268 -0.71 14.81 -13.39
CA ASN A 268 -2.07 14.35 -13.07
C ASN A 268 -2.50 14.44 -11.60
N PHE A 269 -1.85 15.28 -10.79
CA PHE A 269 -2.19 15.39 -9.36
C PHE A 269 -3.64 15.83 -9.13
N SER A 270 -4.10 16.91 -9.78
CA SER A 270 -5.48 17.37 -9.72
C SER A 270 -6.50 16.26 -10.03
N SER A 271 -6.29 15.51 -11.12
CA SER A 271 -7.19 14.40 -11.49
C SER A 271 -7.19 13.28 -10.44
N ALA A 272 -6.00 12.90 -9.93
CA ALA A 272 -5.90 11.90 -8.88
C ALA A 272 -6.63 12.33 -7.60
N LEU A 273 -6.52 13.60 -7.23
CA LEU A 273 -7.17 14.19 -6.05
C LEU A 273 -8.70 14.27 -6.22
N ASP A 274 -9.17 14.72 -7.38
CA ASP A 274 -10.59 14.77 -7.74
C ASP A 274 -11.24 13.39 -7.72
N PHE A 275 -10.50 12.37 -8.18
CA PHE A 275 -10.94 11.00 -8.07
C PHE A 275 -11.04 10.56 -6.61
N THR A 276 -10.00 10.79 -5.81
CA THR A 276 -9.97 10.44 -4.39
C THR A 276 -11.12 11.12 -3.64
N ARG A 277 -11.48 12.36 -4.00
CA ARG A 277 -12.65 13.09 -3.46
C ARG A 277 -13.95 12.32 -3.67
N ARG A 278 -14.16 11.76 -4.86
CA ARG A 278 -15.39 11.04 -5.21
C ARG A 278 -15.43 9.63 -4.63
N MET A 279 -14.29 9.08 -4.28
CA MET A 279 -14.16 7.67 -3.92
C MET A 279 -15.04 7.25 -2.72
N PRO A 280 -15.11 8.01 -1.60
CA PRO A 280 -16.04 7.68 -0.50
C PRO A 280 -17.52 7.77 -0.90
N LEU A 281 -17.83 8.50 -1.97
CA LEU A 281 -19.20 8.64 -2.50
C LEU A 281 -19.58 7.52 -3.48
N LEU A 282 -18.61 6.71 -3.93
CA LEU A 282 -18.90 5.61 -4.83
C LEU A 282 -19.59 4.48 -4.06
N PRO A 283 -20.70 3.92 -4.57
CA PRO A 283 -21.31 2.76 -3.95
C PRO A 283 -20.32 1.59 -4.01
N LYS A 284 -20.03 1.01 -2.84
CA LYS A 284 -19.16 -0.17 -2.75
C LYS A 284 -19.74 -1.29 -3.60
N LYS A 285 -18.92 -1.83 -4.50
CA LYS A 285 -19.29 -2.95 -5.36
C LYS A 285 -19.28 -4.27 -4.58
N LYS A 286 -20.33 -5.08 -4.74
CA LYS A 286 -20.37 -6.44 -4.20
C LYS A 286 -19.61 -7.39 -5.11
N VAL A 287 -18.57 -8.02 -4.61
CA VAL A 287 -17.70 -8.92 -5.40
C VAL A 287 -17.95 -10.36 -5.00
N ALA A 288 -18.08 -11.25 -5.99
CA ALA A 288 -17.99 -12.69 -5.77
C ALA A 288 -16.66 -13.23 -6.27
N VAL A 289 -16.09 -14.21 -5.55
CA VAL A 289 -14.86 -14.88 -5.97
C VAL A 289 -15.13 -16.36 -6.18
N LEU A 290 -14.84 -16.85 -7.39
CA LEU A 290 -14.96 -18.25 -7.77
C LEU A 290 -13.61 -18.95 -7.62
N VAL A 291 -13.59 -20.10 -6.94
CA VAL A 291 -12.36 -20.80 -6.52
C VAL A 291 -12.46 -22.33 -6.64
N SER A 292 -11.35 -23.00 -6.97
CA SER A 292 -11.26 -24.47 -7.05
C SER A 292 -10.18 -25.11 -6.17
N GLY A 293 -9.41 -24.32 -5.40
CA GLY A 293 -8.21 -24.80 -4.70
C GLY A 293 -7.91 -24.06 -3.39
N ASN A 294 -6.62 -23.83 -3.12
CA ASN A 294 -6.15 -23.26 -1.84
C ASN A 294 -6.67 -21.83 -1.58
N GLY A 295 -6.82 -21.02 -2.62
CA GLY A 295 -7.36 -19.66 -2.50
C GLY A 295 -6.37 -18.64 -1.92
N SER A 296 -5.08 -18.71 -2.26
CA SER A 296 -4.11 -17.68 -1.88
C SER A 296 -4.45 -16.31 -2.47
N ASN A 297 -4.90 -16.27 -3.74
CA ASN A 297 -5.45 -15.07 -4.36
C ASN A 297 -6.71 -14.58 -3.64
N LEU A 298 -7.59 -15.50 -3.21
CA LEU A 298 -8.76 -15.14 -2.40
C LEU A 298 -8.35 -14.47 -1.09
N GLN A 299 -7.41 -15.04 -0.34
CA GLN A 299 -6.91 -14.43 0.89
C GLN A 299 -6.45 -13.00 0.65
N THR A 300 -5.67 -12.79 -0.41
CA THR A 300 -5.15 -11.46 -0.71
C THR A 300 -6.25 -10.47 -1.06
N LEU A 301 -7.28 -10.89 -1.80
CA LEU A 301 -8.45 -10.06 -2.09
C LEU A 301 -9.22 -9.70 -0.81
N ILE A 302 -9.34 -10.63 0.15
CA ILE A 302 -9.96 -10.37 1.46
C ILE A 302 -9.14 -9.34 2.24
N ASP A 303 -7.83 -9.58 2.39
CA ASP A 303 -6.95 -8.75 3.20
C ASP A 303 -6.86 -7.33 2.64
N THR A 304 -6.68 -7.18 1.33
CA THR A 304 -6.63 -5.85 0.69
C THR A 304 -7.96 -5.12 0.73
N THR A 305 -9.09 -5.83 0.68
CA THR A 305 -10.42 -5.21 0.82
C THR A 305 -10.69 -4.74 2.24
N ARG A 306 -10.11 -5.40 3.25
CA ARG A 306 -10.24 -5.03 4.66
C ARG A 306 -9.29 -3.94 5.12
N ASP A 307 -8.18 -3.74 4.41
CA ASP A 307 -7.22 -2.68 4.72
C ASP A 307 -7.67 -1.35 4.10
N PRO A 308 -8.06 -0.35 4.92
CA PRO A 308 -8.51 0.95 4.41
C PRO A 308 -7.45 1.68 3.58
N ALA A 309 -6.16 1.39 3.77
CA ALA A 309 -5.07 1.98 2.99
C ALA A 309 -5.14 1.64 1.49
N HIS A 310 -5.76 0.50 1.15
CA HIS A 310 -5.87 0.03 -0.23
C HIS A 310 -7.04 0.66 -1.01
N CYS A 311 -8.06 1.15 -0.30
CA CYS A 311 -9.14 1.92 -0.91
C CYS A 311 -9.83 1.16 -2.07
N MET A 312 -10.30 -0.06 -1.81
CA MET A 312 -10.71 -1.02 -2.86
C MET A 312 -12.04 -0.68 -3.57
N CYS A 313 -12.89 0.19 -3.02
CA CYS A 313 -14.23 0.52 -3.55
C CYS A 313 -15.19 -0.69 -3.70
N CYS A 314 -14.92 -1.79 -3.02
CA CYS A 314 -15.71 -3.01 -3.10
C CYS A 314 -15.65 -3.79 -1.79
N ASP A 315 -16.57 -4.73 -1.60
CA ASP A 315 -16.55 -5.71 -0.52
C ASP A 315 -16.69 -7.13 -1.11
N ILE A 316 -15.88 -8.08 -0.61
CA ILE A 316 -16.01 -9.49 -0.98
C ILE A 316 -17.26 -10.05 -0.28
N SER A 317 -18.32 -10.28 -1.06
CA SER A 317 -19.68 -10.56 -0.56
C SER A 317 -20.09 -12.02 -0.65
N LEU A 318 -19.47 -12.80 -1.54
CA LEU A 318 -19.78 -14.22 -1.73
C LEU A 318 -18.58 -14.99 -2.28
N ILE A 319 -18.30 -16.16 -1.72
CA ILE A 319 -17.34 -17.11 -2.29
C ILE A 319 -18.11 -18.27 -2.89
N VAL A 320 -17.82 -18.60 -4.15
CA VAL A 320 -18.39 -19.77 -4.82
C VAL A 320 -17.28 -20.78 -5.07
N SER A 321 -17.41 -21.97 -4.49
CA SER A 321 -16.46 -23.06 -4.77
C SER A 321 -17.14 -24.22 -5.46
N ASN A 322 -16.45 -24.82 -6.42
CA ASN A 322 -16.88 -26.05 -7.05
C ASN A 322 -16.43 -27.33 -6.33
N LYS A 323 -15.77 -27.18 -5.17
CA LYS A 323 -15.24 -28.27 -4.35
C LYS A 323 -15.48 -27.96 -2.87
N ALA A 324 -16.10 -28.89 -2.15
CA ALA A 324 -16.41 -28.72 -0.73
C ALA A 324 -15.17 -28.71 0.17
N ASP A 325 -14.12 -29.43 -0.24
CA ASP A 325 -12.86 -29.64 0.47
C ASP A 325 -11.77 -28.62 0.11
N ALA A 326 -12.08 -27.64 -0.75
CA ALA A 326 -11.13 -26.58 -1.09
C ALA A 326 -10.79 -25.74 0.15
N PHE A 327 -9.50 -25.55 0.45
CA PHE A 327 -9.07 -24.73 1.59
C PHE A 327 -9.55 -23.27 1.51
N ALA A 328 -9.87 -22.78 0.30
CA ALA A 328 -10.53 -21.48 0.11
C ALA A 328 -11.87 -21.35 0.88
N VAL A 329 -12.60 -22.46 1.06
CA VAL A 329 -13.84 -22.50 1.88
C VAL A 329 -13.52 -22.18 3.34
N GLN A 330 -12.41 -22.69 3.87
CA GLN A 330 -11.99 -22.38 5.25
C GLN A 330 -11.63 -20.90 5.38
N ARG A 331 -10.82 -20.36 4.46
CA ARG A 331 -10.46 -18.93 4.45
C ARG A 331 -11.67 -18.01 4.47
N ALA A 332 -12.70 -18.36 3.71
CA ALA A 332 -13.94 -17.59 3.66
C ALA A 332 -14.72 -17.65 4.99
N LYS A 333 -14.77 -18.82 5.64
CA LYS A 333 -15.35 -18.97 6.98
C LYS A 333 -14.59 -18.17 8.03
N ASP A 334 -13.25 -18.23 8.03
CA ASP A 334 -12.40 -17.46 8.94
C ASP A 334 -12.60 -15.95 8.75
N ALA A 335 -12.91 -15.55 7.51
CA ALA A 335 -13.27 -14.19 7.18
C ALA A 335 -14.77 -13.86 7.40
N ASN A 336 -15.62 -14.77 7.88
CA ASN A 336 -17.06 -14.53 8.01
C ASN A 336 -17.73 -14.07 6.69
N ILE A 337 -17.28 -14.59 5.54
CA ILE A 337 -17.87 -14.31 4.23
C ILE A 337 -18.78 -15.48 3.83
N PRO A 338 -20.00 -15.23 3.32
CA PRO A 338 -20.88 -16.28 2.81
C PRO A 338 -20.18 -17.18 1.78
N VAL A 339 -20.35 -18.49 1.91
CA VAL A 339 -19.80 -19.50 0.99
C VAL A 339 -20.92 -20.32 0.39
N LEU A 340 -20.91 -20.46 -0.93
CA LEU A 340 -21.73 -21.40 -1.66
C LEU A 340 -20.84 -22.47 -2.30
N VAL A 341 -21.13 -23.73 -2.01
CA VAL A 341 -20.45 -24.87 -2.63
C VAL A 341 -21.40 -25.52 -3.62
N LEU A 342 -21.06 -25.52 -4.91
CA LEU A 342 -21.83 -26.18 -5.97
C LEU A 342 -20.95 -27.19 -6.69
N SER A 343 -21.28 -28.48 -6.61
CA SER A 343 -20.51 -29.48 -7.35
C SER A 343 -21.04 -29.59 -8.77
N HIS A 344 -20.18 -29.41 -9.78
CA HIS A 344 -20.54 -29.63 -11.18
C HIS A 344 -21.08 -31.05 -11.47
N LYS A 345 -20.85 -32.02 -10.58
CA LYS A 345 -21.37 -33.40 -10.69
C LYS A 345 -22.86 -33.49 -10.38
N GLU A 346 -23.43 -32.47 -9.75
CA GLU A 346 -24.85 -32.41 -9.36
C GLU A 346 -25.75 -31.89 -10.50
N TYR A 347 -25.16 -31.53 -11.65
CA TYR A 347 -25.85 -30.90 -12.77
C TYR A 347 -25.64 -31.71 -14.05
N LYS A 348 -26.62 -31.69 -14.96
CA LYS A 348 -26.60 -32.51 -16.19
C LYS A 348 -25.72 -31.93 -17.27
N SER A 349 -25.55 -30.62 -17.29
CA SER A 349 -24.69 -29.93 -18.24
C SER A 349 -23.94 -28.77 -17.59
N ARG A 350 -22.90 -28.30 -18.28
CA ARG A 350 -22.15 -27.09 -17.90
C ARG A 350 -23.08 -25.87 -17.85
N GLU A 351 -23.98 -25.75 -18.80
CA GLU A 351 -24.92 -24.63 -18.90
C GLU A 351 -25.91 -24.62 -17.73
N GLU A 352 -26.37 -25.79 -17.28
CA GLU A 352 -27.21 -25.90 -16.08
C GLU A 352 -26.46 -25.51 -14.81
N PHE A 353 -25.21 -25.96 -14.68
CA PHE A 353 -24.32 -25.60 -13.57
C PHE A 353 -24.04 -24.09 -13.53
N ASP A 354 -23.69 -23.48 -14.66
CA ASP A 354 -23.38 -22.06 -14.76
C ASP A 354 -24.62 -21.17 -14.51
N ARG A 355 -25.82 -21.62 -14.91
CA ARG A 355 -27.09 -20.95 -14.56
C ARG A 355 -27.36 -20.99 -13.06
N ALA A 356 -27.04 -22.09 -12.37
CA ALA A 356 -27.15 -22.17 -10.92
C ALA A 356 -26.20 -21.19 -10.23
N ILE A 357 -24.94 -21.08 -10.70
CA ILE A 357 -24.00 -20.08 -10.22
C ILE A 357 -24.55 -18.66 -10.46
N THR A 358 -25.00 -18.37 -11.70
CA THR A 358 -25.56 -17.05 -12.05
C THR A 358 -26.73 -16.67 -11.15
N SER A 359 -27.65 -17.59 -10.90
CA SER A 359 -28.80 -17.38 -10.02
C SER A 359 -28.36 -17.02 -8.60
N ALA A 360 -27.35 -17.70 -8.08
CA ALA A 360 -26.81 -17.40 -6.76
C ALA A 360 -26.11 -16.03 -6.70
N LEU A 361 -25.34 -15.68 -7.73
CA LEU A 361 -24.68 -14.37 -7.83
C LEU A 361 -25.71 -13.23 -7.91
N GLU A 362 -26.79 -13.41 -8.66
CA GLU A 362 -27.88 -12.43 -8.76
C GLU A 362 -28.66 -12.29 -7.45
N ALA A 363 -28.95 -13.40 -6.76
CA ALA A 363 -29.60 -13.38 -5.45
C ALA A 363 -28.79 -12.60 -4.40
N HIS A 364 -27.46 -12.62 -4.50
CA HIS A 364 -26.57 -11.84 -3.63
C HIS A 364 -26.29 -10.43 -4.14
N GLN A 365 -26.91 -10.01 -5.26
CA GLN A 365 -26.72 -8.72 -5.92
C GLN A 365 -25.25 -8.44 -6.26
N ILE A 366 -24.55 -9.44 -6.77
CA ILE A 366 -23.13 -9.31 -7.13
C ILE A 366 -22.95 -8.36 -8.33
N ASP A 367 -22.02 -7.42 -8.18
CA ASP A 367 -21.63 -6.48 -9.22
C ASP A 367 -20.49 -7.02 -10.09
N ILE A 368 -19.49 -7.65 -9.48
CA ILE A 368 -18.24 -8.08 -10.12
C ILE A 368 -17.94 -9.53 -9.72
N VAL A 369 -17.45 -10.32 -10.67
CA VAL A 369 -17.06 -11.71 -10.47
C VAL A 369 -15.57 -11.88 -10.74
N CYS A 370 -14.83 -12.45 -9.80
CA CYS A 370 -13.40 -12.72 -9.88
C CYS A 370 -13.14 -14.23 -9.94
N LEU A 371 -12.44 -14.69 -10.97
CA LEU A 371 -11.96 -16.06 -11.08
C LEU A 371 -10.55 -16.12 -10.46
N ALA A 372 -10.44 -16.77 -9.29
CA ALA A 372 -9.19 -16.88 -8.55
C ALA A 372 -8.73 -18.36 -8.53
N GLY A 373 -8.10 -18.79 -9.62
CA GLY A 373 -7.73 -20.20 -9.82
C GLY A 373 -8.97 -21.10 -9.95
N TYR A 374 -9.98 -20.64 -10.70
CA TYR A 374 -11.18 -21.40 -10.99
C TYR A 374 -10.96 -22.35 -12.17
N MET A 375 -10.89 -23.65 -11.92
CA MET A 375 -10.41 -24.67 -12.87
C MET A 375 -11.54 -25.24 -13.75
N ARG A 376 -12.47 -24.39 -14.20
CA ARG A 376 -13.62 -24.80 -15.02
C ARG A 376 -13.82 -23.81 -16.16
N MET A 377 -14.04 -24.35 -17.35
CA MET A 377 -14.50 -23.57 -18.49
C MET A 377 -15.94 -23.11 -18.24
N LEU A 378 -16.17 -21.81 -18.40
CA LEU A 378 -17.49 -21.20 -18.32
C LEU A 378 -18.20 -21.30 -19.68
N SER A 379 -19.51 -21.40 -19.67
CA SER A 379 -20.37 -21.35 -20.85
C SER A 379 -20.45 -19.95 -21.43
N THR A 380 -20.74 -19.87 -22.73
CA THR A 380 -20.98 -18.60 -23.44
C THR A 380 -22.06 -17.76 -22.76
N GLU A 381 -23.13 -18.40 -22.30
CA GLU A 381 -24.23 -17.73 -21.57
C GLU A 381 -23.72 -16.99 -20.32
N PHE A 382 -22.88 -17.65 -19.52
CA PHE A 382 -22.29 -17.06 -18.31
C PHE A 382 -21.38 -15.88 -18.65
N VAL A 383 -20.47 -16.07 -19.61
CA VAL A 383 -19.51 -15.04 -20.03
C VAL A 383 -20.23 -13.80 -20.56
N GLN A 384 -21.26 -13.98 -21.39
CA GLN A 384 -22.05 -12.87 -21.92
C GLN A 384 -22.82 -12.14 -20.81
N ARG A 385 -23.42 -12.86 -19.85
CA ARG A 385 -24.15 -12.27 -18.72
C ARG A 385 -23.28 -11.37 -17.84
N TRP A 386 -22.03 -11.78 -17.65
CA TRP A 386 -21.05 -11.08 -16.80
C TRP A 386 -20.02 -10.27 -17.59
N ARG A 387 -20.25 -10.04 -18.89
CA ARG A 387 -19.34 -9.29 -19.77
C ARG A 387 -19.00 -7.92 -19.17
N GLY A 388 -17.70 -7.59 -19.13
CA GLY A 388 -17.18 -6.36 -18.55
C GLY A 388 -17.20 -6.30 -17.02
N ARG A 389 -17.67 -7.36 -16.35
CA ARG A 389 -17.74 -7.51 -14.89
C ARG A 389 -17.09 -8.80 -14.39
N LEU A 390 -16.55 -9.62 -15.30
CA LEU A 390 -15.90 -10.89 -15.04
C LEU A 390 -14.39 -10.76 -15.26
N LEU A 391 -13.60 -10.86 -14.20
CA LEU A 391 -12.15 -10.81 -14.21
C LEU A 391 -11.55 -12.18 -13.95
N ASN A 392 -10.49 -12.52 -14.69
CA ASN A 392 -9.66 -13.69 -14.42
C ASN A 392 -8.21 -13.26 -14.20
N ILE A 393 -7.49 -14.03 -13.38
CA ILE A 393 -6.04 -13.95 -13.27
C ILE A 393 -5.40 -15.21 -13.84
N HIS A 394 -4.43 -15.01 -14.73
CA HIS A 394 -3.72 -16.07 -15.41
C HIS A 394 -2.20 -15.99 -15.13
N PRO A 395 -1.51 -17.10 -14.81
CA PRO A 395 -0.10 -17.12 -14.42
C PRO A 395 0.86 -17.03 -15.61
N SER A 396 0.62 -16.10 -16.54
CA SER A 396 1.55 -15.75 -17.61
C SER A 396 1.37 -14.31 -18.09
N LEU A 397 2.28 -13.85 -18.94
CA LEU A 397 2.14 -12.59 -19.69
C LEU A 397 1.40 -12.85 -21.01
N LEU A 398 0.07 -12.93 -20.95
CA LEU A 398 -0.79 -13.13 -22.12
C LEU A 398 -0.46 -12.10 -23.22
N PRO A 399 -0.45 -12.50 -24.51
CA PRO A 399 -0.95 -13.78 -25.05
C PRO A 399 0.04 -14.96 -24.96
N ARG A 400 1.18 -14.85 -24.27
CA ARG A 400 2.13 -15.96 -24.13
C ARG A 400 1.58 -17.03 -23.17
N HIS A 401 1.74 -18.30 -23.52
CA HIS A 401 1.39 -19.46 -22.68
C HIS A 401 -0.06 -19.43 -22.14
N PRO A 402 -1.10 -19.34 -23.00
CA PRO A 402 -2.49 -19.46 -22.55
C PRO A 402 -2.80 -20.90 -22.09
N GLY A 403 -3.87 -21.08 -21.32
CA GLY A 403 -4.31 -22.39 -20.86
C GLY A 403 -3.48 -22.98 -19.73
N LEU A 404 -3.42 -24.31 -19.63
CA LEU A 404 -2.89 -24.98 -18.44
C LEU A 404 -1.36 -25.04 -18.41
N ARG A 405 -0.78 -25.08 -17.19
CA ARG A 405 0.66 -25.28 -16.95
C ARG A 405 1.55 -24.20 -17.58
N ALA A 406 1.11 -22.94 -17.57
CA ALA A 406 1.82 -21.83 -18.20
C ALA A 406 3.27 -21.67 -17.69
N GLN A 407 3.53 -21.98 -16.42
CA GLN A 407 4.87 -21.93 -15.83
C GLN A 407 5.82 -22.98 -16.44
N GLN A 408 5.32 -24.21 -16.68
CA GLN A 408 6.10 -25.25 -17.36
C GLN A 408 6.38 -24.84 -18.82
N GLN A 409 5.36 -24.35 -19.53
CA GLN A 409 5.52 -23.88 -20.90
C GLN A 409 6.57 -22.75 -21.01
N CYS A 410 6.59 -21.86 -20.02
CA CYS A 410 7.57 -20.76 -19.92
C CYS A 410 9.01 -21.28 -19.75
N LEU A 411 9.22 -22.27 -18.89
CA LEU A 411 10.53 -22.90 -18.69
C LEU A 411 10.97 -23.71 -19.92
N ASP A 412 10.06 -24.49 -20.51
CA ASP A 412 10.34 -25.30 -21.71
C ASP A 412 10.71 -24.43 -22.92
N ALA A 413 10.11 -23.24 -23.02
CA ALA A 413 10.41 -22.26 -24.06
C ALA A 413 11.73 -21.49 -23.82
N GLY A 414 12.34 -21.60 -22.64
CA GLY A 414 13.54 -20.86 -22.27
C GLY A 414 13.32 -19.35 -22.17
N ASP A 415 12.12 -18.91 -21.79
CA ASP A 415 11.81 -17.49 -21.60
C ASP A 415 12.66 -16.89 -20.46
N LYS A 416 13.04 -15.62 -20.61
CA LYS A 416 13.78 -14.87 -19.57
C LYS A 416 12.87 -14.10 -18.61
N GLU A 417 11.58 -13.99 -18.96
CA GLU A 417 10.58 -13.28 -18.19
C GLU A 417 9.25 -14.04 -18.23
N SER A 418 8.53 -13.98 -17.12
CA SER A 418 7.16 -14.48 -16.98
C SER A 418 6.36 -13.46 -16.17
N GLY A 419 5.21 -13.86 -15.65
CA GLY A 419 4.37 -12.95 -14.87
C GLY A 419 2.97 -13.45 -14.67
N CYS A 420 2.07 -12.51 -14.40
CA CYS A 420 0.64 -12.77 -14.39
C CYS A 420 -0.10 -11.69 -15.18
N THR A 421 -1.28 -12.05 -15.66
CA THR A 421 -2.19 -11.17 -16.39
C THR A 421 -3.56 -11.19 -15.72
N VAL A 422 -4.09 -10.01 -15.42
CA VAL A 422 -5.51 -9.84 -15.09
C VAL A 422 -6.22 -9.31 -16.33
N HIS A 423 -7.27 -10.00 -16.76
CA HIS A 423 -8.02 -9.65 -17.97
C HIS A 423 -9.51 -9.83 -17.76
N PHE A 424 -10.30 -9.14 -18.59
CA PHE A 424 -11.71 -9.46 -18.72
C PHE A 424 -11.86 -10.82 -19.38
N VAL A 425 -12.77 -11.65 -18.89
CA VAL A 425 -13.07 -12.94 -19.52
C VAL A 425 -13.96 -12.71 -20.74
N ASP A 426 -13.60 -13.35 -21.85
CA ASP A 426 -14.39 -13.48 -23.06
C ASP A 426 -14.65 -14.97 -23.36
N GLU A 427 -15.22 -15.26 -24.53
CA GLU A 427 -15.60 -16.64 -24.91
C GLU A 427 -14.39 -17.50 -25.31
N GLY A 428 -13.25 -16.86 -25.57
CA GLY A 428 -12.00 -17.55 -25.87
C GLY A 428 -11.24 -17.97 -24.61
N MET A 429 -10.21 -18.78 -24.81
CA MET A 429 -9.32 -19.23 -23.73
C MET A 429 -8.24 -18.17 -23.51
N ASP A 430 -8.38 -17.39 -22.44
CA ASP A 430 -7.41 -16.37 -22.02
C ASP A 430 -7.13 -15.30 -23.11
N THR A 431 -8.13 -14.97 -23.93
CA THR A 431 -8.00 -13.99 -25.04
C THR A 431 -8.55 -12.62 -24.72
N GLY A 432 -9.27 -12.50 -23.62
CA GLY A 432 -10.00 -11.27 -23.31
C GLY A 432 -9.09 -10.09 -22.96
N ALA A 433 -9.71 -8.91 -22.92
CA ALA A 433 -8.98 -7.65 -22.90
C ALA A 433 -8.18 -7.47 -21.58
N ILE A 434 -6.89 -7.20 -21.71
CA ILE A 434 -5.94 -7.09 -20.59
C ILE A 434 -6.21 -5.83 -19.78
N VAL A 435 -6.41 -5.99 -18.48
CA VAL A 435 -6.53 -4.88 -17.51
C VAL A 435 -5.17 -4.50 -16.96
N LEU A 436 -4.39 -5.50 -16.56
CA LEU A 436 -3.09 -5.29 -15.93
C LEU A 436 -2.20 -6.52 -16.13
N GLN A 437 -0.90 -6.28 -16.27
CA GLN A 437 0.13 -7.32 -16.24
C GLN A 437 1.20 -6.97 -15.23
N GLU A 438 1.74 -8.00 -14.60
CA GLU A 438 2.90 -7.88 -13.73
C GLU A 438 3.96 -8.89 -14.12
N ARG A 439 5.18 -8.40 -14.37
CA ARG A 439 6.31 -9.19 -14.83
C ARG A 439 7.16 -9.68 -13.66
N VAL A 440 7.73 -10.87 -13.81
CA VAL A 440 8.74 -11.45 -12.93
C VAL A 440 9.87 -12.05 -13.76
N PRO A 441 11.13 -12.01 -13.29
CA PRO A 441 12.23 -12.65 -13.99
C PRO A 441 12.10 -14.18 -13.91
N VAL A 442 12.57 -14.86 -14.95
CA VAL A 442 12.87 -16.30 -14.93
C VAL A 442 14.37 -16.45 -14.69
N LEU A 443 14.73 -17.12 -13.61
CA LEU A 443 16.12 -17.33 -13.20
C LEU A 443 16.64 -18.63 -13.81
N ARG A 444 17.97 -18.70 -13.97
CA ARG A 444 18.66 -19.81 -14.66
C ARG A 444 18.33 -21.19 -14.09
N ASP A 445 18.15 -21.27 -12.76
CA ASP A 445 17.93 -22.51 -12.03
C ASP A 445 16.50 -22.62 -11.48
N ASP A 446 15.55 -21.89 -12.09
CA ASP A 446 14.15 -21.98 -11.68
C ASP A 446 13.57 -23.37 -11.95
N THR A 447 12.85 -23.90 -10.96
CA THR A 447 11.91 -24.99 -11.12
C THR A 447 10.51 -24.44 -11.36
N VAL A 448 9.58 -25.30 -11.77
CA VAL A 448 8.16 -24.91 -11.86
C VAL A 448 7.68 -24.34 -10.53
N ASP A 449 8.08 -24.92 -9.41
CA ASP A 449 7.65 -24.49 -8.07
C ASP A 449 8.23 -23.13 -7.70
N SER A 450 9.53 -22.88 -7.94
CA SER A 450 10.16 -21.60 -7.62
C SER A 450 9.59 -20.46 -8.47
N LEU A 451 9.38 -20.72 -9.77
CA LEU A 451 8.73 -19.77 -10.67
C LEU A 451 7.27 -19.54 -10.28
N THR A 452 6.53 -20.60 -9.94
CA THR A 452 5.14 -20.53 -9.47
C THR A 452 5.03 -19.67 -8.21
N ALA A 453 5.90 -19.88 -7.22
CA ALA A 453 5.91 -19.08 -6.01
C ALA A 453 6.14 -17.58 -6.31
N ARG A 454 7.06 -17.26 -7.23
CA ARG A 454 7.33 -15.88 -7.65
C ARG A 454 6.15 -15.26 -8.40
N ILE A 455 5.50 -16.02 -9.28
CA ILE A 455 4.30 -15.59 -10.01
C ILE A 455 3.14 -15.36 -9.03
N HIS A 456 2.90 -16.27 -8.07
CA HIS A 456 1.86 -16.08 -7.07
C HIS A 456 2.02 -14.76 -6.29
N GLN A 457 3.25 -14.39 -5.92
CA GLN A 457 3.48 -13.08 -5.29
C GLN A 457 3.10 -11.91 -6.21
N ALA A 458 3.32 -12.04 -7.53
CA ALA A 458 2.86 -11.06 -8.49
C ALA A 458 1.34 -11.03 -8.62
N GLU A 459 0.69 -12.20 -8.60
CA GLU A 459 -0.77 -12.31 -8.64
C GLU A 459 -1.45 -11.63 -7.45
N HIS A 460 -0.90 -11.84 -6.25
CA HIS A 460 -1.34 -11.22 -4.99
C HIS A 460 -1.33 -9.69 -5.07
N ARG A 461 -0.55 -9.10 -5.97
CA ARG A 461 -0.51 -7.64 -6.18
C ARG A 461 -1.35 -7.19 -7.36
N ALA A 462 -1.24 -7.91 -8.46
CA ALA A 462 -1.91 -7.58 -9.71
C ALA A 462 -3.43 -7.69 -9.56
N PHE A 463 -3.93 -8.73 -8.89
CA PHE A 463 -5.36 -9.01 -8.84
C PHE A 463 -6.15 -7.95 -8.05
N PRO A 464 -5.77 -7.61 -6.80
CA PRO A 464 -6.47 -6.56 -6.07
C PRO A 464 -6.39 -5.22 -6.79
N ARG A 465 -5.24 -4.88 -7.39
CA ARG A 465 -5.09 -3.62 -8.14
C ARG A 465 -6.05 -3.55 -9.32
N ALA A 466 -6.16 -4.62 -10.11
CA ALA A 466 -7.09 -4.69 -11.24
C ALA A 466 -8.55 -4.65 -10.78
N LEU A 467 -8.90 -5.36 -9.70
CA LEU A 467 -10.23 -5.30 -9.09
C LEU A 467 -10.58 -3.86 -8.67
N ARG A 468 -9.66 -3.17 -7.98
CA ARG A 468 -9.86 -1.77 -7.57
C ARG A 468 -10.08 -0.86 -8.77
N LEU A 469 -9.31 -1.02 -9.84
CA LEU A 469 -9.47 -0.23 -11.07
C LEU A 469 -10.87 -0.41 -11.66
N LEU A 470 -11.38 -1.64 -11.70
CA LEU A 470 -12.73 -1.92 -12.18
C LEU A 470 -13.81 -1.39 -11.20
N ALA A 471 -13.69 -1.70 -9.91
CA ALA A 471 -14.68 -1.35 -8.89
C ALA A 471 -14.87 0.17 -8.74
N SER A 472 -13.78 0.92 -8.90
CA SER A 472 -13.79 2.38 -8.89
C SER A 472 -14.17 3.04 -10.22
N GLY A 473 -14.38 2.25 -11.28
CA GLY A 473 -14.68 2.76 -12.61
C GLY A 473 -13.50 3.36 -13.37
N ARG A 474 -12.27 3.26 -12.85
CA ARG A 474 -11.04 3.66 -13.57
C ARG A 474 -10.78 2.78 -14.79
N VAL A 475 -11.30 1.56 -14.81
CA VAL A 475 -11.23 0.68 -15.97
C VAL A 475 -12.62 0.16 -16.30
N ARG A 476 -13.00 0.20 -17.57
CA ARG A 476 -14.19 -0.49 -18.09
C ARG A 476 -13.90 -1.18 -19.41
N LEU A 477 -14.66 -2.22 -19.71
CA LEU A 477 -14.70 -2.82 -21.04
C LEU A 477 -15.67 -2.03 -21.92
N ALA A 478 -15.21 -1.50 -23.06
CA ALA A 478 -16.08 -0.88 -24.04
C ALA A 478 -16.81 -1.93 -24.89
N ASN A 479 -17.88 -1.52 -25.59
CA ASN A 479 -18.71 -2.42 -26.39
C ASN A 479 -17.91 -3.13 -27.48
N ASN A 480 -16.92 -2.45 -28.06
CA ASN A 480 -15.98 -2.97 -29.06
C ASN A 480 -14.93 -3.94 -28.49
N GLY A 481 -14.97 -4.26 -27.18
CA GLY A 481 -14.04 -5.17 -26.53
C GLY A 481 -12.71 -4.55 -26.10
N THR A 482 -12.50 -3.24 -26.27
CA THR A 482 -11.27 -2.59 -25.80
C THR A 482 -11.40 -2.12 -24.36
N VAL A 483 -10.30 -2.15 -23.61
CA VAL A 483 -10.23 -1.57 -22.27
C VAL A 483 -10.15 -0.05 -22.36
N VAL A 484 -11.06 0.65 -21.71
CA VAL A 484 -11.02 2.10 -21.55
C VAL A 484 -10.55 2.39 -20.13
N SER A 485 -9.44 3.11 -20.02
CA SER A 485 -8.91 3.58 -18.73
C SER A 485 -9.24 5.05 -18.54
N TYR A 486 -9.80 5.38 -17.38
CA TYR A 486 -10.01 6.73 -16.90
C TYR A 486 -8.91 7.03 -15.88
N HIS A 487 -8.17 8.08 -16.19
CA HIS A 487 -6.99 8.53 -15.49
C HIS A 487 -7.35 9.51 -14.38
#